data_AF-A0A7I7QRQ6-F1
#
_entry.id   AF-A0A7I7QRQ6-F1
#
_cell.length_a   1.000
_cell.length_b   1.000
_cell.length_c   1.000
_cell.angle_alpha   90.00
_cell.angle_beta   90.00
_cell.angle_gamma   90.00
#
_symmetry.space_group_name_H-M   'P 1'
#
loop_
_entity.id
_entity.type
_entity.pdbx_description
1 polymer ?
#
loop_
_entity_poly.entity_id
_entity_poly.type
_entity_poly.pdbx_seq_one_letter_code
_entity_poly.pdbx_strand_id
1 'polypeptide(L)'
;MFFGGICTAAAEPAPAVPPPNCTAGDLAVASGTVGSAMGDYLFSHPDVNDFFTSLRGQPNEEVHERVSTYMDAHPQVQTDINGIRQPLTDLRARCDLAAGPLGS
;
A
#
# COMPACT_ATOMS: atom_id res chain seq x y z
N MET A 1 -58.19 0.12 0.63
CA MET A 1 -58.08 0.67 -0.74
C MET A 1 -56.60 0.94 -0.99
N PHE A 2 -56.03 0.29 -2.02
CA PHE A 2 -54.61 0.28 -2.37
C PHE A 2 -54.08 1.68 -2.75
N PHE A 3 -52.89 2.06 -2.29
CA PHE A 3 -52.02 3.00 -3.00
C PHE A 3 -50.71 2.29 -3.33
N GLY A 4 -50.54 2.05 -4.63
CA GLY A 4 -49.35 1.43 -5.20
C GLY A 4 -48.17 2.41 -5.21
N GLY A 5 -46.99 1.85 -4.97
CA GLY A 5 -45.71 2.49 -5.16
C GLY A 5 -44.67 1.39 -5.23
N ILE A 6 -44.53 0.79 -6.41
CA ILE A 6 -43.45 -0.16 -6.67
C ILE A 6 -42.20 0.69 -6.86
N CYS A 7 -41.55 1.07 -5.75
CA CYS A 7 -40.14 1.41 -5.83
C CYS A 7 -39.44 0.10 -6.16
N THR A 8 -39.15 -0.13 -7.44
CA THR A 8 -38.11 -1.08 -7.84
C THR A 8 -36.81 -0.52 -7.29
N ALA A 9 -36.52 -0.87 -6.03
CA ALA A 9 -35.18 -0.82 -5.51
C ALA A 9 -34.36 -1.68 -6.47
N ALA A 10 -33.55 -1.03 -7.31
CA ALA A 10 -32.44 -1.72 -7.94
C ALA A 10 -31.66 -2.30 -6.76
N ALA A 11 -31.74 -3.62 -6.58
CA ALA A 11 -30.83 -4.31 -5.70
C ALA A 11 -29.46 -4.10 -6.32
N GLU A 12 -28.74 -3.09 -5.84
CA GLU A 12 -27.30 -3.02 -6.04
C GLU A 12 -26.78 -4.41 -5.65
N PRO A 13 -26.05 -5.11 -6.54
CA PRO A 13 -25.48 -6.39 -6.19
C PRO A 13 -24.73 -6.21 -4.88
N ALA A 14 -25.07 -7.04 -3.88
CA ALA A 14 -24.39 -7.02 -2.61
C ALA A 14 -22.88 -7.04 -2.88
N PRO A 15 -22.08 -6.19 -2.20
CA PRO A 15 -20.64 -6.14 -2.45
C PRO A 15 -20.11 -7.56 -2.34
N ALA A 16 -19.36 -7.98 -3.36
CA ALA A 16 -18.74 -9.30 -3.36
C ALA A 16 -17.96 -9.45 -2.07
N VAL A 17 -18.24 -10.51 -1.30
CA VAL A 17 -17.50 -10.80 -0.07
C VAL A 17 -16.04 -11.00 -0.48
N PRO A 18 -15.09 -10.21 0.06
CA PRO A 18 -13.70 -10.37 -0.31
C PRO A 18 -13.23 -11.79 0.04
N PRO A 19 -12.32 -12.36 -0.75
CA PRO A 19 -11.72 -13.65 -0.40
C PRO A 19 -11.13 -13.60 1.03
N PRO A 20 -11.07 -14.74 1.74
CA PRO A 20 -10.50 -14.76 3.09
C PRO A 20 -9.08 -14.18 3.07
N ASN A 21 -8.76 -13.32 4.05
CA ASN A 21 -7.49 -12.59 4.18
C ASN A 21 -7.21 -11.52 3.10
N CYS A 22 -8.27 -11.01 2.47
CA CYS A 22 -8.25 -9.91 1.49
C CYS A 22 -9.14 -8.74 1.90
N THR A 23 -9.15 -8.42 3.19
CA THR A 23 -9.92 -7.30 3.75
C THR A 23 -9.06 -6.05 3.92
N ALA A 24 -9.70 -4.91 4.20
CA ALA A 24 -9.00 -3.70 4.63
C ALA A 24 -8.18 -3.93 5.92
N GLY A 25 -8.63 -4.83 6.81
CA GLY A 25 -7.89 -5.22 8.01
C GLY A 25 -6.57 -5.91 7.67
N ASP A 26 -6.59 -6.82 6.70
CA ASP A 26 -5.38 -7.51 6.23
C ASP A 26 -4.38 -6.54 5.60
N LEU A 27 -4.87 -5.57 4.82
CA LEU A 27 -4.03 -4.50 4.27
C LEU A 27 -3.42 -3.62 5.36
N ALA A 28 -4.20 -3.24 6.38
CA ALA A 28 -3.71 -2.43 7.49
C ALA A 28 -2.63 -3.18 8.28
N VAL A 29 -2.83 -4.46 8.58
CA VAL A 29 -1.84 -5.30 9.29
C VAL A 29 -0.56 -5.46 8.46
N ALA A 30 -0.67 -5.73 7.16
CA ALA A 30 0.48 -5.83 6.27
C ALA A 30 1.25 -4.49 6.22
N SER A 31 0.54 -3.36 6.07
CA SER A 31 1.14 -2.03 6.05
C SER A 31 1.86 -1.69 7.35
N GLY A 32 1.26 -2.02 8.50
CA GLY A 32 1.88 -1.85 9.81
C GLY A 32 3.16 -2.67 9.97
N THR A 33 3.12 -3.94 9.53
CA THR A 33 4.29 -4.83 9.55
C THR A 33 5.43 -4.28 8.70
N VAL A 34 5.14 -3.83 7.48
CA VAL A 34 6.12 -3.18 6.60
C VAL A 34 6.66 -1.90 7.23
N GLY A 35 5.80 -1.09 7.85
CA GLY A 35 6.19 0.15 8.52
C GLY A 35 7.17 -0.09 9.68
N SER A 36 6.89 -1.07 10.55
CA SER A 36 7.79 -1.45 11.64
C SER A 36 9.14 -1.95 11.12
N ALA A 37 9.13 -2.89 10.16
CA ALA A 37 10.37 -3.42 9.58
C ALA A 37 11.19 -2.33 8.87
N MET A 38 10.53 -1.38 8.20
CA MET A 38 11.21 -0.22 7.60
C MET A 38 11.85 0.67 8.67
N GLY A 39 11.17 0.90 9.80
CA GLY A 39 11.73 1.63 10.93
C GLY A 39 13.02 0.99 11.45
N ASP A 40 12.98 -0.31 11.71
CA ASP A 40 14.15 -1.08 12.17
C ASP A 40 15.32 -1.02 11.17
N TYR A 41 15.01 -1.13 9.87
CA TYR A 41 16.00 -0.99 8.80
C TYR A 41 16.64 0.41 8.80
N LEU A 42 15.84 1.47 8.83
CA LEU A 42 16.36 2.84 8.83
C LEU A 42 17.18 3.16 10.08
N PHE A 43 16.79 2.66 11.26
CA PHE A 43 17.59 2.88 12.48
C PHE A 43 18.92 2.14 12.48
N SER A 44 19.04 1.03 11.74
CA SER A 44 20.30 0.30 11.56
C SER A 44 21.13 0.81 10.38
N HIS A 45 20.55 1.62 9.49
CA HIS A 45 21.19 2.19 8.29
C HIS A 45 21.12 3.72 8.33
N PRO A 46 21.97 4.39 9.14
CA PRO A 46 21.89 5.83 9.35
C PRO A 46 22.07 6.64 8.06
N ASP A 47 22.89 6.17 7.12
CA ASP A 47 23.08 6.78 5.80
C ASP A 47 21.80 6.76 4.95
N VAL A 48 21.08 5.64 4.96
CA VAL A 48 19.79 5.50 4.27
C VAL A 48 18.73 6.37 4.95
N ASN A 49 18.71 6.38 6.28
CA ASN A 49 17.79 7.22 7.05
C ASN A 49 18.01 8.72 6.80
N ASP A 50 19.27 9.17 6.74
CA ASP A 50 19.61 10.55 6.41
C ASP A 50 19.17 10.91 5.00
N PHE A 51 19.35 10.00 4.03
CA PHE A 51 18.86 10.20 2.66
C PHE A 51 17.33 10.40 2.65
N PHE A 52 16.55 9.49 3.24
CA PHE A 52 15.09 9.63 3.26
C PHE A 52 14.62 10.85 4.07
N THR A 53 15.33 11.21 5.13
CA THR A 53 15.06 12.42 5.92
C THR A 53 15.32 13.70 5.10
N SER A 54 16.31 13.69 4.20
CA SER A 54 16.62 14.81 3.31
C SER A 54 15.56 15.09 2.25
N LEU A 55 14.62 14.16 2.01
CA LEU A 55 13.54 14.32 1.04
C LEU A 55 12.38 15.19 1.58
N ARG A 56 12.37 15.51 2.89
CA ARG A 56 11.28 16.27 3.51
C ARG A 56 11.10 17.65 2.86
N GLY A 57 9.86 17.95 2.48
CA GLY A 57 9.47 19.23 1.90
C GLY A 57 9.69 19.35 0.38
N GLN A 58 10.22 18.31 -0.27
CA GLN A 58 10.37 18.29 -1.71
C GLN A 58 9.05 17.93 -2.43
N PRO A 59 8.85 18.38 -3.68
CA PRO A 59 7.76 17.93 -4.54
C PRO A 59 7.82 16.41 -4.80
N ASN A 60 6.67 15.77 -4.98
CA ASN A 60 6.59 14.31 -5.18
C ASN A 60 7.41 13.84 -6.40
N GLU A 61 7.38 14.58 -7.51
CA GLU A 61 8.19 14.29 -8.69
C GLU A 61 9.69 14.26 -8.37
N GLU A 62 10.19 15.25 -7.63
CA GLU A 62 11.60 15.33 -7.23
C GLU A 62 11.97 14.17 -6.28
N VAL A 63 11.08 13.86 -5.32
CA VAL A 63 11.26 12.73 -4.41
C VAL A 63 11.40 11.42 -5.21
N HIS A 64 10.54 11.20 -6.21
CA HIS A 64 10.58 9.98 -7.02
C HIS A 64 11.89 9.85 -7.80
N GLU A 65 12.34 10.92 -8.46
CA GLU A 65 13.59 10.94 -9.22
C GLU A 65 14.80 10.66 -8.32
N ARG A 66 14.88 11.34 -7.16
CA ARG A 66 15.97 11.16 -6.21
C ARG A 66 16.01 9.77 -5.62
N VAL A 67 14.85 9.21 -5.27
CA VAL A 67 14.76 7.82 -4.78
C VAL A 67 15.21 6.84 -5.86
N SER A 68 14.77 7.00 -7.11
CA SER A 68 15.21 6.13 -8.21
C SER A 68 16.73 6.16 -8.36
N THR A 69 17.31 7.37 -8.44
CA THR A 69 18.76 7.57 -8.57
C THR A 69 19.53 6.94 -7.41
N TYR A 70 19.01 7.08 -6.19
CA TYR A 70 19.60 6.47 -5.00
C TYR A 70 19.53 4.94 -5.08
N MET A 71 18.40 4.35 -5.46
CA MET A 71 18.29 2.89 -5.58
C MET A 71 19.23 2.33 -6.65
N ASP A 72 19.39 3.01 -7.78
CA ASP A 72 20.32 2.61 -8.86
C ASP A 72 21.78 2.61 -8.39
N ALA A 73 22.15 3.56 -7.53
CA ALA A 73 23.48 3.63 -6.91
C ALA A 73 23.66 2.64 -5.74
N HIS A 74 22.57 2.20 -5.12
CA HIS A 74 22.55 1.37 -3.92
C HIS A 74 21.70 0.10 -4.11
N PRO A 75 22.13 -0.86 -4.97
CA PRO A 75 21.34 -2.04 -5.31
C PRO A 75 21.06 -2.97 -4.11
N GLN A 76 21.93 -2.97 -3.10
CA GLN A 76 21.69 -3.70 -1.85
C GLN A 76 20.53 -3.08 -1.07
N VAL A 77 20.51 -1.75 -0.90
CA VAL A 77 19.40 -1.03 -0.25
C VAL A 77 18.09 -1.25 -0.99
N GLN A 78 18.14 -1.23 -2.33
CA GLN A 78 16.98 -1.55 -3.15
C GLN A 78 16.46 -2.98 -2.88
N THR A 79 17.36 -3.97 -2.82
CA THR A 79 17.01 -5.36 -2.51
C THR A 79 16.38 -5.49 -1.14
N ASP A 80 16.96 -4.83 -0.13
CA ASP A 80 16.47 -4.88 1.26
C ASP A 80 15.09 -4.22 1.39
N ILE A 81 14.90 -3.02 0.82
CA ILE A 81 13.61 -2.32 0.79
C ILE A 81 12.55 -3.12 0.04
N ASN A 82 12.92 -3.76 -1.08
CA ASN A 82 12.02 -4.65 -1.80
C ASN A 82 11.63 -5.87 -0.96
N GLY A 83 12.57 -6.43 -0.19
CA GLY A 83 12.32 -7.48 0.80
C GLY A 83 11.33 -7.05 1.88
N ILE A 84 11.55 -5.87 2.47
CA ILE A 84 10.68 -5.30 3.51
C ILE A 84 9.24 -5.10 2.99
N ARG A 85 9.07 -4.76 1.70
CA ARG A 85 7.76 -4.52 1.08
C ARG A 85 7.05 -5.79 0.58
N GLN A 86 7.69 -6.96 0.62
CA GLN A 86 7.08 -8.21 0.12
C GLN A 86 5.69 -8.50 0.67
N PRO A 87 5.37 -8.30 1.97
CA PRO A 87 4.03 -8.60 2.50
C PRO A 87 2.90 -7.87 1.77
N LEU A 88 3.15 -6.63 1.32
CA LEU A 88 2.18 -5.85 0.56
C LEU A 88 2.09 -6.32 -0.89
N THR A 89 3.21 -6.68 -1.50
CA THR A 89 3.25 -7.27 -2.86
C THR A 89 2.49 -8.58 -2.90
N ASP A 90 2.74 -9.47 -1.92
CA ASP A 90 2.08 -10.77 -1.81
C ASP A 90 0.57 -10.62 -1.56
N LEU A 91 0.18 -9.67 -0.71
CA LEU A 91 -1.22 -9.32 -0.50
C LEU A 91 -1.88 -8.81 -1.78
N ARG A 92 -1.21 -7.93 -2.54
CA ARG A 92 -1.74 -7.44 -3.81
C ARG A 92 -1.89 -8.57 -4.83
N ALA A 93 -0.88 -9.42 -4.96
CA ALA A 93 -0.86 -10.53 -5.91
C ALA A 93 -1.97 -11.56 -5.62
N ARG A 94 -2.23 -11.85 -4.35
CA ARG A 94 -3.25 -12.85 -3.97
C ARG A 94 -4.69 -12.30 -3.99
N CYS A 95 -4.86 -10.99 -3.80
CA CYS A 95 -6.18 -10.37 -3.60
C CYS A 95 -6.66 -9.51 -4.78
N ASP A 96 -5.92 -9.47 -5.90
CA ASP A 96 -6.19 -8.62 -7.07
C ASP A 96 -6.57 -7.17 -6.72
N LEU A 97 -5.89 -6.61 -5.70
CA LEU A 97 -6.09 -5.22 -5.23
C LEU A 97 -5.64 -4.16 -6.26
N ALA A 98 -5.39 -4.58 -7.50
CA ALA A 98 -5.12 -3.71 -8.63
C ALA A 98 -6.40 -3.09 -9.21
N ALA A 99 -7.57 -3.70 -8.97
CA ALA A 99 -8.85 -3.26 -9.50
C ALA A 99 -9.70 -2.48 -8.48
N GLY A 100 -9.33 -1.22 -8.22
CA GLY A 100 -10.24 -0.22 -7.64
C GLY A 100 -10.03 0.10 -6.14
N PRO A 101 -10.37 1.32 -5.71
CA PRO A 101 -10.08 1.81 -4.37
C PRO A 101 -10.99 1.15 -3.35
N LEU A 102 -10.39 0.58 -2.31
CA LEU A 102 -11.06 0.45 -1.02
C LEU A 102 -11.16 1.86 -0.42
N GLY A 103 -12.20 2.60 -0.80
CA GLY A 103 -12.54 3.90 -0.22
C GLY A 103 -12.84 4.98 -1.26
N SER A 104 -14.11 5.05 -1.67
CA SER A 104 -14.85 6.32 -1.78
C SER A 104 -15.72 6.43 -0.53
#